data_AF-A0A960R9J7-F1
#
_entry.id   AF-A0A960R9J7-F1
#
_cell.length_a   1.000
_cell.length_b   1.000
_cell.length_c   1.000
_cell.angle_alpha   90.00
_cell.angle_beta   90.00
_cell.angle_gamma   90.00
#
_symmetry.space_group_name_H-M   'P 1'
#
loop_
_entity.id
_entity.type
_entity.pdbx_description
1 polymer ?
#
loop_
_entity_poly.entity_id
_entity_poly.type
_entity_poly.pdbx_seq_one_letter_code
_entity_poly.pdbx_strand_id
1 'polypeptide(L)'
;ELLSLHLGPVRLLDAIPSDGPPGSAGIDEIRRICRKGLGPVFRVKEMVPDLVLATSGTALCLGELCGTKRRSPTGLETSVVVRPSLSNLLHRLAEMDLEKRREWLKEHRDRADTLLPGGMIFLTAMEELGLDKLIVGGKALRDGIILNYMEHVFHTSPRDRSERLIKSAITGTVPSERNAVREQSILKMARIYNYDRDHSHTVLHLATRLFEQLRPYQWMGDEDLFYLQSAALLHDIGY
;
A
#
# COMPACT_ATOMS: atom_id res chain seq x y z
N GLU A 1 6.18 14.65 3.17
CA GLU A 1 7.52 14.77 2.56
C GLU A 1 7.95 13.42 1.99
N LEU A 2 8.74 13.38 0.90
CA LEU A 2 9.26 12.12 0.32
C LEU A 2 10.74 11.99 0.64
N LEU A 3 11.13 10.86 1.25
CA LEU A 3 12.52 10.56 1.60
C LEU A 3 13.00 9.31 0.87
N SER A 4 14.20 9.36 0.31
CA SER A 4 14.92 8.21 -0.22
C SER A 4 16.25 8.08 0.50
N LEU A 5 16.53 6.90 1.06
CA LEU A 5 17.68 6.65 1.93
C LEU A 5 18.61 5.65 1.26
N HIS A 6 19.91 5.84 1.43
CA HIS A 6 20.93 4.87 1.03
C HIS A 6 21.06 3.73 2.06
N LEU A 7 19.92 3.12 2.40
CA LEU A 7 19.81 2.04 3.39
C LEU A 7 19.06 0.88 2.75
N GLY A 8 19.65 -0.32 2.78
CA GLY A 8 19.02 -1.51 2.23
C GLY A 8 19.75 -2.78 2.65
N PRO A 9 19.08 -3.94 2.57
CA PRO A 9 19.60 -5.20 3.11
C PRO A 9 20.95 -5.59 2.52
N VAL A 10 21.14 -5.41 1.21
CA VAL A 10 22.42 -5.73 0.53
C VAL A 10 23.57 -4.87 1.05
N ARG A 11 23.33 -3.57 1.32
CA ARG A 11 24.35 -2.66 1.86
C ARG A 11 24.73 -2.99 3.31
N LEU A 12 23.88 -3.73 4.01
CA LEU A 12 24.13 -4.19 5.38
C LEU A 12 24.86 -5.54 5.41
N LEU A 13 25.00 -6.23 4.27
CA LEU A 13 25.72 -7.51 4.22
C LEU A 13 27.20 -7.35 4.57
N ASP A 14 27.82 -6.23 4.20
CA ASP A 14 29.22 -5.94 4.54
C ASP A 14 29.47 -5.87 6.06
N ALA A 15 28.41 -5.64 6.85
CA ALA A 15 28.46 -5.60 8.31
C ALA A 15 28.18 -6.96 8.97
N ILE A 16 27.78 -7.98 8.19
CA ILE A 16 27.47 -9.32 8.67
C ILE A 16 28.67 -10.23 8.37
N PRO A 17 29.22 -10.94 9.37
CA PRO A 17 30.24 -11.96 9.15
C PRO A 17 29.80 -12.98 8.09
N SER A 18 30.66 -13.27 7.13
CA SER A 18 30.37 -14.23 6.04
C SER A 18 30.31 -15.68 6.52
N ASP A 19 31.04 -16.01 7.60
CA ASP A 19 31.18 -17.37 8.15
C ASP A 19 30.63 -17.46 9.58
N GLY A 20 29.31 -17.45 9.72
CA GLY A 20 28.63 -17.78 10.97
C GLY A 20 27.44 -16.89 11.32
N PRO A 21 26.77 -17.17 12.46
CA PRO A 21 25.79 -16.25 13.00
C PRO A 21 26.44 -14.88 13.30
N PRO A 22 25.74 -13.76 13.11
CA PRO A 22 26.31 -12.42 13.30
C PRO A 22 26.79 -12.14 14.73
N GLY A 23 26.28 -12.88 15.71
CA GLY A 23 26.55 -12.63 17.13
C GLY A 23 25.96 -11.30 17.62
N SER A 24 26.14 -11.00 18.90
CA SER A 24 25.64 -9.75 19.50
C SER A 24 26.29 -8.51 18.87
N ALA A 25 27.60 -8.52 18.69
CA ALA A 25 28.34 -7.42 18.10
C ALA A 25 27.90 -7.09 16.65
N GLY A 26 27.66 -8.12 15.83
CA GLY A 26 27.15 -7.92 14.47
C GLY A 26 25.73 -7.36 14.45
N ILE A 27 24.85 -7.84 15.34
CA ILE A 27 23.49 -7.32 15.47
C ILE A 27 23.49 -5.85 15.93
N ASP A 28 24.33 -5.51 16.89
CA ASP A 28 24.46 -4.13 17.38
C ASP A 28 25.02 -3.20 16.30
N GLU A 29 25.96 -3.68 15.48
CA GLU A 29 26.48 -2.93 14.34
C GLU A 29 25.41 -2.70 13.26
N ILE A 30 24.64 -3.72 12.89
CA ILE A 30 23.50 -3.56 11.96
C ILE A 30 22.50 -2.53 12.52
N ARG A 31 22.15 -2.63 13.80
CA ARG A 31 21.23 -1.69 14.46
C ARG A 31 21.79 -0.26 14.42
N ARG A 32 23.10 -0.09 14.68
CA ARG A 32 23.78 1.21 14.61
C ARG A 32 23.70 1.81 13.20
N ILE A 33 23.95 1.01 12.16
CA ILE A 33 23.86 1.45 10.75
C ILE A 33 22.40 1.80 10.41
N CYS A 34 21.43 0.98 10.80
CA CYS A 34 20.00 1.25 10.61
C CYS A 34 19.58 2.58 11.26
N ARG A 35 19.94 2.81 12.52
CA ARG A 35 19.65 4.07 13.24
C ARG A 35 20.25 5.28 12.53
N LYS A 36 21.51 5.18 12.11
CA LYS A 36 22.18 6.26 11.37
C LYS A 36 21.48 6.53 10.02
N GLY A 37 21.16 5.48 9.27
CA GLY A 37 20.51 5.57 7.97
C GLY A 37 19.08 6.11 8.02
N LEU A 38 18.33 5.76 9.08
CA LEU A 38 16.96 6.23 9.33
C LEU A 38 16.92 7.61 10.01
N GLY A 39 18.06 8.17 10.41
CA GLY A 39 18.16 9.48 11.05
C GLY A 39 17.36 10.60 10.38
N PRO A 40 17.31 10.73 9.03
CA PRO A 40 16.46 11.71 8.36
C PRO A 40 14.96 11.51 8.63
N VAL A 41 14.49 10.27 8.71
CA VAL A 41 13.08 9.94 9.00
C VAL A 41 12.70 10.37 10.41
N PHE A 42 13.60 10.17 11.37
CA PHE A 42 13.36 10.50 12.78
C PHE A 42 13.35 12.02 13.06
N ARG A 43 13.83 12.85 12.13
CA ARG A 43 13.81 14.31 12.27
C ARG A 43 12.46 14.91 11.87
N VAL A 44 11.73 14.25 10.99
CA VAL A 44 10.39 14.67 10.54
C VAL A 44 9.30 14.23 11.53
N LYS A 45 9.66 14.03 12.80
CA LYS A 45 8.83 13.43 13.87
C LYS A 45 7.75 14.38 14.40
N GLU A 46 7.11 15.14 13.53
CA GLU A 46 5.98 15.99 13.90
C GLU A 46 4.70 15.16 14.14
N MET A 47 4.62 13.92 13.61
CA MET A 47 3.46 13.06 13.80
C MET A 47 3.82 11.56 13.78
N VAL A 48 3.24 10.77 14.69
CA VAL A 48 3.26 9.30 14.60
C VAL A 48 2.18 8.90 13.58
N PRO A 49 2.52 8.16 12.51
CA PRO A 49 1.54 7.81 11.49
C PRO A 49 0.48 6.83 12.04
N ASP A 50 -0.80 7.13 11.79
CA ASP A 50 -1.92 6.22 12.13
C ASP A 50 -1.89 4.90 11.36
N LEU A 51 -1.29 4.93 10.16
CA LEU A 51 -1.19 3.82 9.23
C LEU A 51 0.20 3.74 8.63
N VAL A 52 0.83 2.56 8.74
CA VAL A 52 2.13 2.28 8.14
C VAL A 52 1.99 1.13 7.16
N LEU A 53 2.31 1.41 5.90
CA LEU A 53 2.32 0.44 4.82
C LEU A 53 3.76 0.06 4.47
N ALA A 54 4.03 -1.24 4.38
CA ALA A 54 5.29 -1.80 3.95
C ALA A 54 5.09 -2.60 2.66
N THR A 55 6.03 -2.47 1.72
CA THR A 55 5.95 -3.10 0.39
C THR A 55 7.31 -3.65 -0.04
N SER A 56 7.36 -4.27 -1.21
CA SER A 56 8.52 -4.96 -1.80
C SER A 56 8.88 -6.28 -1.10
N GLY A 57 9.84 -7.01 -1.69
CA GLY A 57 10.11 -8.40 -1.35
C GLY A 57 10.49 -8.66 0.12
N THR A 58 11.12 -7.71 0.82
CA THR A 58 11.49 -7.91 2.23
C THR A 58 10.26 -7.85 3.10
N ALA A 59 9.43 -6.82 2.93
CA ALA A 59 8.18 -6.70 3.66
C ALA A 59 7.26 -7.90 3.40
N LEU A 60 7.14 -8.33 2.13
CA LEU A 60 6.30 -9.47 1.74
C LEU A 60 6.73 -10.76 2.44
N CYS A 61 8.03 -11.09 2.38
CA CYS A 61 8.57 -12.28 3.03
C CYS A 61 8.37 -12.23 4.56
N LEU A 62 8.57 -11.06 5.20
CA LEU A 62 8.25 -10.90 6.63
C LEU A 62 6.74 -11.08 6.90
N GLY A 63 5.89 -10.56 6.02
CA GLY A 63 4.43 -10.70 6.09
C GLY A 63 3.95 -12.14 5.94
N GLU A 64 4.69 -12.98 5.22
CA GLU A 64 4.43 -14.42 5.08
C GLU A 64 4.93 -15.21 6.30
N LEU A 65 6.12 -14.88 6.82
CA LEU A 65 6.77 -15.61 7.91
C LEU A 65 6.24 -15.28 9.30
N CYS A 66 5.81 -14.03 9.54
CA CYS A 66 5.39 -13.59 10.87
C CYS A 66 4.16 -12.66 10.86
N GLY A 67 3.51 -12.49 9.70
CA GLY A 67 2.30 -11.69 9.56
C GLY A 67 1.01 -12.49 9.66
N THR A 68 -0.06 -11.83 10.10
CA THR A 68 -1.43 -12.37 10.04
C THR A 68 -2.11 -11.90 8.76
N LYS A 69 -2.50 -12.85 7.90
CA LYS A 69 -3.19 -12.53 6.63
C LYS A 69 -4.54 -11.87 6.90
N ARG A 70 -4.80 -10.77 6.21
CA ARG A 70 -6.10 -10.10 6.11
C ARG A 70 -6.49 -9.99 4.65
N ARG A 71 -7.66 -10.53 4.33
CA ARG A 71 -8.29 -10.34 3.03
C ARG A 71 -9.24 -9.15 3.14
N SER A 72 -8.99 -8.13 2.34
CA SER A 72 -9.94 -7.02 2.22
C SER A 72 -11.11 -7.41 1.30
N PRO A 73 -12.30 -6.78 1.46
CA PRO A 73 -13.41 -6.94 0.53
C PRO A 73 -13.05 -6.59 -0.92
N THR A 74 -12.04 -5.76 -1.13
CA THR A 74 -11.53 -5.35 -2.45
C THR A 74 -10.62 -6.39 -3.10
N GLY A 75 -10.37 -7.53 -2.43
CA GLY A 75 -9.52 -8.61 -2.93
C GLY A 75 -8.01 -8.35 -2.76
N LEU A 76 -7.61 -7.22 -2.15
CA LEU A 76 -6.22 -6.99 -1.77
C LEU A 76 -5.85 -7.90 -0.60
N GLU A 77 -4.87 -8.76 -0.84
CA GLU A 77 -4.23 -9.54 0.21
C GLU A 77 -3.18 -8.69 0.91
N THR A 78 -3.34 -8.56 2.22
CA THR A 78 -2.41 -7.85 3.09
C THR A 78 -2.05 -8.73 4.28
N SER A 79 -0.91 -8.46 4.91
CA SER A 79 -0.53 -9.09 6.16
C SER A 79 -0.27 -8.03 7.22
N VAL A 80 -0.72 -8.27 8.45
CA VAL A 80 -0.37 -7.42 9.59
C VAL A 80 0.79 -8.06 10.33
N VAL A 81 1.93 -7.36 10.38
CA VAL A 81 3.11 -7.78 11.15
C VAL A 81 3.18 -6.91 12.40
N VAL A 82 3.15 -7.53 13.57
CA VAL A 82 3.32 -6.85 14.86
C VAL A 82 4.78 -6.89 15.30
N ARG A 83 5.22 -5.85 16.02
CA ARG A 83 6.62 -5.69 16.45
C ARG A 83 7.18 -6.90 17.21
N PRO A 84 6.47 -7.54 18.16
CA PRO A 84 6.98 -8.72 18.86
C PRO A 84 7.21 -9.92 17.93
N SER A 85 6.31 -10.15 16.97
CA SER A 85 6.45 -11.24 16.00
C SER A 85 7.64 -11.04 15.08
N LEU A 86 7.88 -9.80 14.63
CA LEU A 86 9.06 -9.46 13.84
C LEU A 86 10.35 -9.64 14.65
N SER A 87 10.38 -9.14 15.90
CA SER A 87 11.53 -9.30 16.79
C SER A 87 11.88 -10.78 17.01
N ASN A 88 10.88 -11.62 17.31
CA ASN A 88 11.09 -13.06 17.50
C ASN A 88 11.63 -13.75 16.25
N LEU A 89 11.11 -13.40 15.06
CA LEU A 89 11.61 -13.92 13.79
C LEU A 89 13.09 -13.54 13.59
N LEU A 90 13.45 -12.28 13.83
CA LEU A 90 14.82 -11.80 13.63
C LEU A 90 15.80 -12.39 14.66
N HIS A 91 15.37 -12.59 15.92
CA HIS A 91 16.16 -13.31 16.91
C HIS A 91 16.49 -14.72 16.45
N ARG A 92 15.49 -15.47 15.96
CA ARG A 92 15.71 -16.82 15.43
C ARG A 92 16.65 -16.84 14.22
N LEU A 93 16.51 -15.90 13.30
CA LEU A 93 17.41 -15.78 12.14
C LEU A 93 18.84 -15.43 12.57
N ALA A 94 19.01 -14.62 13.61
CA ALA A 94 20.31 -14.23 14.14
C ALA A 94 21.09 -15.38 14.80
N GLU A 95 20.41 -16.44 15.25
CA GLU A 95 21.05 -17.64 15.82
C GLU A 95 21.57 -18.63 14.76
N MET A 96 21.20 -18.42 13.49
CA MET A 96 21.55 -19.30 12.38
C MET A 96 22.70 -18.72 11.56
N ASP A 97 23.59 -19.60 11.08
CA ASP A 97 24.49 -19.31 9.96
C ASP A 97 23.70 -19.30 8.63
N LEU A 98 24.37 -18.90 7.55
CA LEU A 98 23.72 -18.72 6.25
C LEU A 98 23.09 -20.00 5.70
N GLU A 99 23.77 -21.14 5.82
CA GLU A 99 23.25 -22.42 5.32
C GLU A 99 22.02 -22.88 6.10
N LYS A 100 22.06 -22.78 7.44
CA LYS A 100 20.87 -23.07 8.27
C LYS A 100 19.70 -22.14 7.96
N ARG A 101 19.95 -20.86 7.69
CA ARG A 101 18.88 -19.94 7.26
C ARG A 101 18.27 -20.37 5.93
N ARG A 102 19.09 -20.79 4.96
CA ARG A 102 18.61 -21.29 3.66
C ARG A 102 17.71 -22.50 3.82
N GLU A 103 18.13 -23.47 4.63
CA GLU A 103 17.34 -24.67 4.93
C GLU A 103 16.03 -24.33 5.64
N TRP A 104 16.08 -23.44 6.64
CA TRP A 104 14.92 -23.07 7.43
C TRP A 104 13.87 -22.28 6.62
N LEU A 105 14.33 -21.36 5.74
CA LEU A 105 13.46 -20.50 4.94
C LEU A 105 12.79 -21.19 3.76
N LYS A 106 13.25 -22.39 3.35
CA LYS A 106 12.66 -23.20 2.27
C LYS A 106 12.44 -22.40 0.97
N GLU A 107 11.19 -22.04 0.68
CA GLU A 107 10.77 -21.28 -0.52
C GLU A 107 11.42 -19.90 -0.60
N HIS A 108 11.87 -19.34 0.54
CA HIS A 108 12.58 -18.06 0.61
C HIS A 108 14.10 -18.19 0.77
N ARG A 109 14.70 -19.33 0.40
CA ARG A 109 16.15 -19.57 0.54
C ARG A 109 17.03 -18.48 -0.09
N ASP A 110 16.59 -17.88 -1.19
CA ASP A 110 17.31 -16.81 -1.89
C ASP A 110 17.30 -15.47 -1.11
N ARG A 111 16.58 -15.42 0.01
CA ARG A 111 16.49 -14.27 0.92
C ARG A 111 17.30 -14.48 2.20
N ALA A 112 17.96 -15.63 2.38
CA ALA A 112 18.60 -16.01 3.64
C ALA A 112 19.70 -15.05 4.12
N ASP A 113 20.40 -14.43 3.19
CA ASP A 113 21.41 -13.40 3.44
C ASP A 113 20.78 -12.03 3.78
N THR A 114 19.73 -11.65 3.05
CA THR A 114 19.16 -10.30 3.04
C THR A 114 17.97 -10.10 3.97
N LEU A 115 17.32 -11.17 4.42
CA LEU A 115 16.10 -11.08 5.23
C LEU A 115 16.36 -10.56 6.64
N LEU A 116 17.42 -11.03 7.29
CA LEU A 116 17.83 -10.54 8.61
C LEU A 116 18.18 -9.04 8.59
N PRO A 117 19.14 -8.56 7.77
CA PRO A 117 19.43 -7.13 7.72
C PRO A 117 18.23 -6.30 7.25
N GLY A 118 17.45 -6.80 6.30
CA GLY A 118 16.24 -6.14 5.82
C GLY A 118 15.17 -5.99 6.91
N GLY A 119 14.94 -7.04 7.70
CA GLY A 119 14.03 -7.00 8.83
C GLY A 119 14.53 -6.11 9.96
N MET A 120 15.84 -6.03 10.19
CA MET A 120 16.42 -5.11 11.18
C MET A 120 16.16 -3.64 10.82
N ILE A 121 16.06 -3.27 9.53
CA ILE A 121 15.64 -1.92 9.11
C ILE A 121 14.21 -1.65 9.59
N PHE A 122 13.27 -2.58 9.33
CA PHE A 122 11.88 -2.45 9.76
C PHE A 122 11.77 -2.41 11.28
N LEU A 123 12.43 -3.32 11.99
CA LEU A 123 12.40 -3.38 13.45
C LEU A 123 12.95 -2.09 14.07
N THR A 124 14.09 -1.58 13.57
CA THR A 124 14.68 -0.32 14.05
C THR A 124 13.72 0.86 13.79
N ALA A 125 13.10 0.92 12.61
CA ALA A 125 12.11 1.95 12.31
C ALA A 125 10.90 1.87 13.25
N MET A 126 10.39 0.67 13.53
CA MET A 126 9.27 0.46 14.46
C MET A 126 9.63 0.89 15.89
N GLU A 127 10.82 0.56 16.36
CA GLU A 127 11.29 0.94 17.71
C GLU A 127 11.41 2.45 17.87
N GLU A 128 12.05 3.14 16.92
CA GLU A 128 12.35 4.58 17.01
C GLU A 128 11.11 5.47 16.75
N LEU A 129 10.17 4.97 15.94
CA LEU A 129 8.91 5.66 15.62
C LEU A 129 7.77 5.26 16.56
N GLY A 130 7.95 4.29 17.46
CA GLY A 130 6.91 3.83 18.38
C GLY A 130 5.77 3.08 17.68
N LEU A 131 6.07 2.32 16.62
CA LEU A 131 5.07 1.59 15.84
C LEU A 131 4.88 0.18 16.39
N ASP A 132 3.64 -0.18 16.69
CA ASP A 132 3.31 -1.53 17.16
C ASP A 132 3.10 -2.53 16.02
N LYS A 133 2.73 -2.05 14.83
CA LYS A 133 2.43 -2.88 13.66
C LYS A 133 2.73 -2.18 12.35
N LEU A 134 2.90 -2.98 11.31
CA LEU A 134 2.97 -2.57 9.91
C LEU A 134 2.05 -3.43 9.06
N ILE A 135 1.40 -2.82 8.07
CA ILE A 135 0.57 -3.51 7.08
C ILE A 135 1.42 -3.76 5.84
N VAL A 136 1.62 -5.02 5.51
CA VAL A 136 2.35 -5.46 4.33
C VAL A 136 1.38 -5.62 3.17
N GLY A 137 1.73 -5.05 2.01
CA GLY A 137 0.96 -5.19 0.77
C GLY A 137 1.84 -5.49 -0.44
N GLY A 138 1.27 -6.22 -1.42
CA GLY A 138 1.96 -6.60 -2.66
C GLY A 138 2.08 -5.49 -3.72
N LYS A 139 1.38 -4.37 -3.53
CA LYS A 139 1.38 -3.24 -4.45
C LYS A 139 2.60 -2.36 -4.20
N ALA A 140 3.34 -2.03 -5.26
CA ALA A 140 4.61 -1.34 -5.17
C ALA A 140 4.78 -0.30 -6.30
N LEU A 141 6.02 0.12 -6.55
CA LEU A 141 6.36 1.12 -7.55
C LEU A 141 5.85 0.77 -8.96
N ARG A 142 5.88 -0.52 -9.35
CA ARG A 142 5.36 -0.95 -10.66
C ARG A 142 3.87 -0.64 -10.79
N ASP A 143 3.07 -1.00 -9.79
CA ASP A 143 1.64 -0.70 -9.79
C ASP A 143 1.42 0.82 -9.81
N GLY A 144 2.21 1.57 -9.03
CA GLY A 144 2.18 3.04 -9.04
C GLY A 144 2.51 3.64 -10.40
N ILE A 145 3.52 3.14 -11.12
CA ILE A 145 3.88 3.60 -12.47
C ILE A 145 2.78 3.23 -13.47
N ILE A 146 2.20 2.02 -13.38
CA ILE A 146 1.09 1.63 -14.25
C ILE A 146 -0.11 2.52 -13.99
N LEU A 147 -0.47 2.76 -12.72
CA LEU A 147 -1.55 3.66 -12.35
C LEU A 147 -1.28 5.09 -12.82
N ASN A 148 -0.06 5.60 -12.62
CA ASN A 148 0.37 6.92 -13.08
C ASN A 148 0.37 7.03 -14.61
N TYR A 149 0.81 5.99 -15.32
CA TYR A 149 0.75 5.92 -16.78
C TYR A 149 -0.69 5.85 -17.26
N MET A 150 -1.54 5.06 -16.60
CA MET A 150 -2.97 5.03 -16.89
C MET A 150 -3.60 6.39 -16.58
N GLU A 151 -3.14 7.08 -15.55
CA GLU A 151 -3.56 8.45 -15.26
C GLU A 151 -3.11 9.41 -16.36
N HIS A 152 -1.87 9.39 -16.81
CA HIS A 152 -1.42 10.38 -17.80
C HIS A 152 -1.81 10.05 -19.24
N VAL A 153 -1.88 8.77 -19.61
CA VAL A 153 -2.18 8.33 -20.98
C VAL A 153 -3.67 8.05 -21.16
N PHE A 154 -4.29 7.48 -20.11
CA PHE A 154 -5.71 7.18 -20.11
C PHE A 154 -6.55 8.13 -19.24
N HIS A 155 -6.01 9.11 -18.51
CA HIS A 155 -6.83 10.04 -17.73
C HIS A 155 -6.54 11.54 -17.95
N THR A 156 -7.48 12.12 -18.67
CA THR A 156 -8.10 13.42 -18.40
C THR A 156 -8.35 13.62 -16.89
N SER A 157 -8.36 14.86 -16.41
CA SER A 157 -8.40 15.20 -14.98
C SER A 157 -9.53 14.51 -14.20
N PRO A 158 -9.46 14.35 -12.87
CA PRO A 158 -10.57 13.86 -12.04
C PRO A 158 -11.91 14.53 -12.33
N ARG A 159 -11.87 15.82 -12.68
CA ARG A 159 -13.03 16.59 -13.14
C ARG A 159 -13.58 16.06 -14.46
N ASP A 160 -12.72 15.83 -15.45
CA ASP A 160 -13.13 15.26 -16.73
C ASP A 160 -13.72 13.84 -16.59
N ARG A 161 -13.21 13.03 -15.64
CA ARG A 161 -13.81 11.74 -15.29
C ARG A 161 -15.23 11.91 -14.75
N SER A 162 -15.41 12.86 -13.85
CA SER A 162 -16.71 13.18 -13.25
C SER A 162 -17.72 13.65 -14.31
N GLU A 163 -17.31 14.58 -15.17
CA GLU A 163 -18.14 15.10 -16.26
C GLU A 163 -18.54 14.00 -17.26
N ARG A 164 -17.60 13.12 -17.64
CA ARG A 164 -17.92 11.97 -18.50
C ARG A 164 -18.87 10.98 -17.85
N LEU A 165 -18.66 10.64 -16.59
CA LEU A 165 -19.52 9.70 -15.87
C LEU A 165 -20.96 10.20 -15.83
N ILE A 166 -21.16 11.48 -15.48
CA ILE A 166 -22.49 12.12 -15.50
C ILE A 166 -23.08 12.09 -16.90
N LYS A 167 -22.33 12.54 -17.91
CA LYS A 167 -22.81 12.58 -19.30
C LYS A 167 -23.27 11.20 -19.76
N SER A 168 -22.46 10.18 -19.51
CA SER A 168 -22.72 8.79 -19.89
C SER A 168 -23.85 8.14 -19.09
N ALA A 169 -24.04 8.51 -17.82
CA ALA A 169 -25.20 8.10 -17.04
C ALA A 169 -26.48 8.66 -17.68
N ILE A 170 -26.52 9.98 -17.94
CA ILE A 170 -27.68 10.68 -18.52
C ILE A 170 -28.02 10.16 -19.92
N THR A 171 -27.02 10.01 -20.80
CA THR A 171 -27.25 9.58 -22.19
C THR A 171 -27.44 8.08 -22.31
N GLY A 172 -27.18 7.31 -21.24
CA GLY A 172 -27.15 5.85 -21.29
C GLY A 172 -26.06 5.28 -22.21
N THR A 173 -25.09 6.09 -22.65
CA THR A 173 -24.02 5.65 -23.53
C THR A 173 -22.80 5.24 -22.72
N VAL A 174 -22.19 4.11 -23.07
CA VAL A 174 -20.88 3.75 -22.51
C VAL A 174 -19.85 4.58 -23.28
N PRO A 175 -19.03 5.40 -22.61
CA PRO A 175 -18.03 6.20 -23.31
C PRO A 175 -17.04 5.23 -23.99
N SER A 176 -16.89 5.31 -25.31
CA SER A 176 -16.04 4.40 -26.11
C SER A 176 -14.57 4.85 -26.17
N GLU A 177 -14.26 5.96 -25.50
CA GLU A 177 -12.93 6.54 -25.43
C GLU A 177 -12.00 5.59 -24.68
N ARG A 178 -10.76 5.42 -25.16
CA ARG A 178 -9.71 4.60 -24.49
C ARG A 178 -9.44 5.04 -23.05
N ASN A 179 -9.86 6.26 -22.69
CA ASN A 179 -9.53 6.96 -21.47
C ASN A 179 -10.64 6.87 -20.39
N ALA A 180 -11.78 6.28 -20.71
CA ALA A 180 -12.94 6.21 -19.83
C ALA A 180 -13.09 4.86 -19.09
N VAL A 181 -11.96 4.18 -18.80
CA VAL A 181 -11.97 2.80 -18.27
C VAL A 181 -12.71 2.67 -16.94
N ARG A 182 -12.61 3.65 -16.04
CA ARG A 182 -13.29 3.62 -14.73
C ARG A 182 -14.80 3.80 -14.91
N GLU A 183 -15.20 4.79 -15.70
CA GLU A 183 -16.58 5.12 -16.04
C GLU A 183 -17.28 3.93 -16.74
N GLN A 184 -16.58 3.27 -17.68
CA GLN A 184 -17.03 2.06 -18.34
C GLN A 184 -17.29 0.93 -17.34
N SER A 185 -16.35 0.68 -16.43
CA SER A 185 -16.49 -0.35 -15.40
C SER A 185 -17.66 -0.09 -14.45
N ILE A 186 -17.84 1.16 -13.98
CA ILE A 186 -18.96 1.57 -13.13
C ILE A 186 -20.29 1.34 -13.84
N LEU A 187 -20.46 1.86 -15.06
CA LEU A 187 -21.71 1.73 -15.81
C LEU A 187 -21.98 0.29 -16.22
N LYS A 188 -20.94 -0.49 -16.56
CA LYS A 188 -21.07 -1.92 -16.83
C LYS A 188 -21.55 -2.66 -15.60
N MET A 189 -20.97 -2.39 -14.43
CA MET A 189 -21.37 -3.03 -13.17
C MET A 189 -22.82 -2.69 -12.82
N ALA A 190 -23.19 -1.41 -12.84
CA ALA A 190 -24.56 -0.96 -12.62
C ALA A 190 -25.55 -1.70 -13.55
N ARG A 191 -25.22 -1.84 -14.84
CA ARG A 191 -26.04 -2.57 -15.81
C ARG A 191 -26.10 -4.08 -15.57
N ILE A 192 -24.99 -4.72 -15.19
CA ILE A 192 -24.95 -6.16 -14.89
C ILE A 192 -25.94 -6.49 -13.77
N TYR A 193 -26.00 -5.63 -12.76
CA TYR A 193 -26.90 -5.78 -11.62
C TYR A 193 -28.26 -5.09 -11.81
N ASN A 194 -28.58 -4.67 -13.03
CA ASN A 194 -29.87 -4.06 -13.38
C ASN A 194 -30.35 -2.96 -12.41
N TYR A 195 -29.44 -2.05 -12.04
CA TYR A 195 -29.73 -0.93 -11.13
C TYR A 195 -30.96 -0.11 -11.54
N ASP A 196 -31.69 0.43 -10.55
CA ASP A 196 -32.75 1.41 -10.79
C ASP A 196 -32.14 2.72 -11.28
N ARG A 197 -32.30 2.98 -12.58
CA ARG A 197 -31.70 4.14 -13.24
C ARG A 197 -32.28 5.45 -12.73
N ASP A 198 -33.59 5.54 -12.60
CA ASP A 198 -34.27 6.79 -12.26
C ASP A 198 -33.95 7.16 -10.81
N HIS A 199 -33.97 6.18 -9.91
CA HIS A 199 -33.57 6.36 -8.52
C HIS A 199 -32.11 6.78 -8.43
N SER A 200 -31.21 6.00 -9.03
CA SER A 200 -29.76 6.22 -8.92
C SER A 200 -29.31 7.52 -9.56
N HIS A 201 -29.96 7.96 -10.65
CA HIS A 201 -29.67 9.26 -11.27
C HIS A 201 -30.18 10.43 -10.43
N THR A 202 -31.31 10.27 -9.75
CA THR A 202 -31.81 11.26 -8.79
C THR A 202 -30.84 11.41 -7.63
N VAL A 203 -30.38 10.31 -7.05
CA VAL A 203 -29.37 10.30 -5.97
C VAL A 203 -28.06 10.94 -6.44
N LEU A 204 -27.58 10.56 -7.63
CA LEU A 204 -26.40 11.15 -8.27
C LEU A 204 -26.51 12.68 -8.40
N HIS A 205 -27.65 13.17 -8.89
CA HIS A 205 -27.88 14.60 -9.07
C HIS A 205 -27.84 15.35 -7.74
N LEU A 206 -28.59 14.88 -6.74
CA LEU A 206 -28.68 15.51 -5.43
C LEU A 206 -27.34 15.49 -4.69
N ALA A 207 -26.65 14.33 -4.69
CA ALA A 207 -25.35 14.18 -4.06
C ALA A 207 -24.30 15.10 -4.68
N THR A 208 -24.25 15.17 -6.01
CA THR A 208 -23.33 16.07 -6.74
C THR A 208 -23.59 17.53 -6.38
N ARG A 209 -24.86 17.97 -6.34
CA ARG A 209 -25.19 19.35 -5.97
C ARG A 209 -24.82 19.69 -4.54
N LEU A 210 -25.08 18.79 -3.60
CA LEU A 210 -24.70 18.97 -2.20
C LEU A 210 -23.18 19.08 -2.05
N PHE A 211 -22.43 18.21 -2.72
CA PHE A 211 -20.97 18.25 -2.71
C PHE A 211 -20.43 19.59 -3.19
N GLU A 212 -20.90 20.08 -4.34
CA GLU A 212 -20.46 21.38 -4.89
C GLU A 212 -20.79 22.56 -3.96
N GLN A 213 -21.93 22.51 -3.26
CA GLN A 213 -22.31 23.52 -2.28
C GLN A 213 -21.45 23.48 -1.00
N LEU A 214 -20.96 22.30 -0.62
CA LEU A 214 -20.14 22.09 0.57
C LEU A 214 -18.64 22.20 0.30
N ARG A 215 -18.22 22.16 -0.96
CA ARG A 215 -16.82 22.24 -1.41
C ARG A 215 -16.01 23.39 -0.76
N PRO A 216 -16.55 24.61 -0.54
CA PRO A 216 -15.81 25.69 0.13
C PRO A 216 -15.49 25.42 1.61
N TYR A 217 -16.20 24.49 2.26
CA TYR A 217 -16.14 24.25 3.70
C TYR A 217 -15.43 22.94 4.06
N GLN A 218 -15.00 22.16 3.07
CA GLN A 218 -14.43 20.82 3.22
C GLN A 218 -13.10 20.71 2.44
N TRP A 219 -12.20 19.83 2.86
CA TRP A 219 -10.93 19.55 2.15
C TRP A 219 -11.09 18.59 0.96
N MET A 220 -12.27 18.54 0.33
CA MET A 220 -12.61 17.55 -0.70
C MET A 220 -12.32 18.05 -2.12
N GLY A 221 -11.62 17.22 -2.91
CA GLY A 221 -11.19 17.51 -4.28
C GLY A 221 -12.06 16.86 -5.36
N ASP A 222 -11.63 16.98 -6.61
CA ASP A 222 -12.35 16.40 -7.76
C ASP A 222 -12.35 14.85 -7.78
N GLU A 223 -11.36 14.20 -7.15
CA GLU A 223 -11.39 12.73 -6.96
C GLU A 223 -12.50 12.30 -6.00
N ASP A 224 -12.72 13.05 -4.92
CA ASP A 224 -13.78 12.75 -3.96
C ASP A 224 -15.16 12.90 -4.60
N LEU A 225 -15.32 13.89 -5.48
CA LEU A 225 -16.52 14.06 -6.29
C LEU A 225 -16.75 12.84 -7.20
N PHE A 226 -15.72 12.36 -7.89
CA PHE A 226 -15.82 11.18 -8.74
C PHE A 226 -16.24 9.93 -7.94
N TYR A 227 -15.68 9.72 -6.75
CA TYR A 227 -16.07 8.62 -5.88
C TYR A 227 -17.51 8.74 -5.38
N LEU A 228 -17.95 9.94 -5.00
CA LEU A 228 -19.34 10.19 -4.61
C LEU A 228 -20.31 9.85 -5.74
N GLN A 229 -20.01 10.29 -6.96
CA GLN A 229 -20.82 10.01 -8.14
C GLN A 229 -20.86 8.51 -8.46
N SER A 230 -19.72 7.84 -8.35
CA SER A 230 -19.62 6.39 -8.51
C SER A 230 -20.46 5.64 -7.48
N ALA A 231 -20.40 6.05 -6.21
CA ALA A 231 -21.19 5.49 -5.13
C ALA A 231 -22.69 5.71 -5.36
N ALA A 232 -23.11 6.91 -5.75
CA ALA A 232 -24.50 7.22 -6.04
C ALA A 232 -25.09 6.34 -7.16
N LEU A 233 -24.30 5.96 -8.16
CA LEU A 233 -24.73 5.04 -9.22
C LEU A 233 -24.78 3.57 -8.80
N LEU A 234 -23.99 3.18 -7.79
CA LEU A 234 -23.79 1.79 -7.40
C LEU A 234 -24.39 1.42 -6.04
N HIS A 235 -24.96 2.38 -5.31
CA HIS A 235 -25.38 2.18 -3.92
C HIS A 235 -26.45 1.09 -3.74
N ASP A 236 -27.27 0.84 -4.75
CA ASP A 236 -28.42 -0.06 -4.70
C ASP A 236 -28.28 -1.31 -5.58
N ILE A 237 -27.05 -1.64 -6.02
CA ILE A 237 -26.81 -2.81 -6.91
C ILE A 237 -26.82 -4.17 -6.17
N GLY A 238 -26.98 -4.14 -4.85
CA GLY A 238 -26.96 -5.33 -3.99
C GLY A 238 -28.34 -5.81 -3.55
N TYR A 239 -29.41 -5.12 -3.98
CA TYR A 239 -30.81 -5.48 -3.73
C TYR A 239 -31.29 -6.50 -4.78
#